data_AF-A0A0F9KJS1-F1
#
_entry.id   AF-A0A0F9KJS1-F1
#
_cell.length_a   1.000
_cell.length_b   1.000
_cell.length_c   1.000
_cell.angle_alpha   90.00
_cell.angle_beta   90.00
_cell.angle_gamma   90.00
#
_symmetry.space_group_name_H-M   'P 1'
#
loop_
_entity.id
_entity.type
_entity.pdbx_description
1 polymer ?
#
loop_
_entity_poly.entity_id
_entity_poly.type
_entity_poly.pdbx_seq_one_letter_code
_entity_poly.pdbx_strand_id
1 'polypeptide(L)' 'MFTTENCDNARRYVNRLRNNNKREYAALYLFWLVFNPADDPPHIPHGLSYMAAQAVRMKLTDFKAKEE' A
#
# COMPACT_ATOMS: atom_id res chain seq x y z
N MET A 1 -8.90 -12.64 3.04
CA MET A 1 -8.33 -12.12 4.32
C MET A 1 -6.88 -11.74 4.00
N PHE A 2 -6.18 -10.83 4.70
CA PHE A 2 -4.77 -10.60 4.32
C PHE A 2 -3.91 -11.78 4.82
N THR A 3 -3.57 -12.72 3.95
CA THR A 3 -2.69 -13.85 4.30
C THR A 3 -1.27 -13.40 4.59
N THR A 4 -0.52 -14.23 5.32
CA THR A 4 0.90 -14.01 5.63
C THR A 4 1.74 -13.85 4.36
N GLU A 5 1.48 -14.64 3.32
CA GLU A 5 2.18 -14.55 2.03
C GLU A 5 1.92 -13.21 1.32
N ASN A 6 0.67 -12.76 1.28
CA ASN A 6 0.31 -11.47 0.70
C ASN A 6 0.95 -10.31 1.48
N CYS A 7 1.00 -10.40 2.81
CA CYS A 7 1.71 -9.45 3.68
C CYS A 7 3.19 -9.36 3.33
N ASP A 8 3.87 -10.49 3.15
CA ASP A 8 5.29 -10.54 2.82
C ASP A 8 5.58 -9.98 1.42
N ASN A 9 4.74 -10.31 0.44
CA ASN A 9 4.84 -9.77 -0.92
C ASN A 9 4.62 -8.24 -0.95
N ALA A 10 3.62 -7.75 -0.22
CA ALA A 10 3.35 -6.33 -0.09
C ALA A 10 4.50 -5.58 0.61
N ARG A 11 5.05 -6.15 1.70
CA ARG A 11 6.24 -5.59 2.39
C ARG A 11 7.46 -5.52 1.47
N ARG A 12 7.73 -6.57 0.69
CA ARG A 12 8.82 -6.58 -0.31
C ARG A 12 8.62 -5.51 -1.37
N TYR A 13 7.39 -5.28 -1.82
CA TYR A 13 7.07 -4.20 -2.76
C TYR A 13 7.39 -2.83 -2.16
N VAL A 14 6.90 -2.54 -0.94
CA VAL A 14 7.15 -1.27 -0.23
C VAL A 14 8.66 -1.01 -0.12
N ASN A 15 9.43 -2.00 0.34
CA ASN A 15 10.88 -1.87 0.53
C ASN A 15 11.66 -1.61 -0.77
N ARG A 16 11.14 -2.01 -1.94
CA ARG A 16 11.77 -1.78 -3.25
C ARG A 16 11.50 -0.40 -3.83
N LEU A 17 10.55 0.38 -3.29
CA LEU A 17 10.24 1.72 -3.78
C LEU A 17 11.41 2.67 -3.53
N ARG A 18 11.97 3.27 -4.59
CA ARG A 18 13.14 4.18 -4.49
C ARG A 18 12.78 5.58 -4.00
N ASN A 19 11.56 6.05 -4.25
CA ASN A 19 11.10 7.36 -3.82
C ASN A 19 10.61 7.30 -2.35
N ASN A 20 11.18 8.15 -1.49
CA ASN A 20 10.86 8.15 -0.05
C ASN A 20 9.39 8.45 0.24
N ASN A 21 8.82 9.49 -0.37
CA ASN A 21 7.40 9.84 -0.19
C ASN A 21 6.47 8.70 -0.64
N LYS A 22 6.82 8.02 -1.74
CA LYS A 22 6.06 6.87 -2.25
C LYS A 22 6.19 5.66 -1.31
N ARG A 23 7.38 5.43 -0.74
CA ARG A 23 7.64 4.34 0.21
C ARG A 23 6.88 4.56 1.52
N GLU A 24 6.96 5.75 2.08
CA GLU A 24 6.26 6.15 3.30
C GLU A 24 4.74 6.00 3.11
N TYR A 25 4.21 6.57 2.02
CA TYR A 25 2.79 6.42 1.69
C TYR A 25 2.37 4.95 1.54
N ALA A 26 3.18 4.13 0.86
CA ALA A 26 2.91 2.71 0.69
C ALA A 26 2.94 1.93 2.01
N ALA A 27 3.82 2.28 2.94
CA ALA A 27 3.86 1.67 4.27
C ALA A 27 2.60 2.01 5.09
N LEU A 28 2.21 3.28 5.11
CA LEU A 28 0.98 3.74 5.79
C LEU A 28 -0.27 3.08 5.19
N TYR A 29 -0.36 3.04 3.86
CA TYR A 29 -1.49 2.43 3.18
C TYR A 29 -1.56 0.92 3.40
N LEU A 30 -0.42 0.22 3.41
CA LEU A 30 -0.38 -1.21 3.73
C LEU A 30 -0.84 -1.48 5.16
N PHE A 31 -0.39 -0.67 6.12
CA PHE A 31 -0.87 -0.77 7.51
C PHE A 31 -2.39 -0.58 7.60
N TRP A 32 -2.92 0.48 6.98
CA TRP A 32 -4.36 0.72 6.92
C TRP A 32 -5.13 -0.45 6.28
N LEU A 33 -4.63 -0.99 5.16
CA LEU A 33 -5.27 -2.07 4.41
C LEU A 33 -5.36 -3.39 5.19
N VAL A 34 -4.42 -3.63 6.10
CA VAL A 34 -4.35 -4.83 6.95
C VAL A 34 -5.19 -4.68 8.22
N PHE A 35 -5.12 -3.52 8.89
CA PHE A 35 -5.68 -3.34 10.23
C PHE A 35 -7.02 -2.61 10.25
N ASN A 36 -7.17 -1.53 9.48
CA ASN A 36 -8.32 -0.62 9.60
C ASN A 36 -8.95 -0.28 8.23
N PRO A 37 -9.30 -1.26 7.38
CA PRO A 37 -9.85 -0.98 6.05
C PRO A 37 -11.27 -0.37 6.07
N ALA A 38 -11.93 -0.33 7.22
CA ALA A 38 -13.25 0.27 7.40
C ALA A 38 -13.21 1.79 7.62
N ASP A 39 -12.05 2.34 7.98
CA ASP A 39 -11.84 3.77 8.21
C ASP A 39 -11.33 4.47 6.95
N ASP A 40 -11.23 5.80 6.98
CA ASP A 40 -10.66 6.57 5.87
C ASP A 40 -9.20 6.20 5.59
N PRO A 41 -8.81 6.04 4.30
CA PRO A 41 -7.43 5.73 3.93
C PRO A 41 -6.49 6.91 4.22
N PRO A 42 -5.19 6.64 4.42
CA PRO A 42 -4.22 7.70 4.70
C PRO A 42 -4.17 8.73 3.56
N HIS A 43 -4.05 9.99 3.96
CA HIS A 43 -3.90 11.12 3.06
C HIS A 43 -2.61 11.01 2.22
N ILE A 44 -2.66 11.59 1.02
CA ILE A 44 -1.51 11.64 0.12
C ILE A 44 -0.56 12.72 0.65
N PRO A 45 0.72 12.39 0.94
CA PRO A 45 1.66 13.37 1.47
C PRO A 45 1.98 14.46 0.43
N HIS A 46 2.29 15.65 0.92
CA HIS A 46 2.78 16.74 0.07
C HIS A 46 4.01 16.29 -0.72
N GLY A 47 4.01 16.51 -2.04
CA GLY A 47 5.09 16.08 -2.93
C GLY A 47 4.94 14.66 -3.49
N LEU A 48 3.83 13.96 -3.24
CA LEU A 48 3.43 12.76 -3.99
C LEU A 48 2.26 13.09 -4.91
N SER A 49 2.38 12.79 -6.20
CA SER A 49 1.29 13.01 -7.15
C SER A 49 0.15 12.02 -6.91
N TYR A 50 -1.09 12.45 -7.18
CA TYR A 50 -2.26 11.59 -7.09
C TYR A 50 -2.10 10.30 -7.90
N MET A 51 -1.57 10.41 -9.12
CA MET A 51 -1.29 9.27 -10.01
C MET A 51 -0.32 8.28 -9.35
N ALA A 52 0.74 8.76 -8.70
CA ALA A 52 1.71 7.90 -8.03
C ALA A 52 1.10 7.21 -6.79
N ALA A 53 0.26 7.92 -6.03
CA ALA A 53 -0.48 7.36 -4.91
C ALA A 53 -1.49 6.29 -5.38
N GLN A 54 -2.24 6.56 -6.45
CA GLN A 54 -3.20 5.62 -7.02
C GLN A 54 -2.52 4.34 -7.48
N ALA A 55 -1.34 4.43 -8.11
CA ALA A 55 -0.56 3.26 -8.51
C ALA A 55 -0.11 2.41 -7.30
N VAL A 56 0.22 3.03 -6.17
CA VAL A 56 0.52 2.32 -4.91
C VAL A 56 -0.72 1.59 -4.39
N ARG A 57 -1.86 2.29 -4.34
CA ARG A 57 -3.13 1.72 -3.88
C ARG A 57 -3.51 0.48 -4.68
N MET A 58 -3.53 0.61 -6.01
CA MET A 58 -3.86 -0.52 -6.90
C MET A 58 -2.92 -1.70 -6.65
N LYS A 59 -1.60 -1.46 -6.59
CA LYS A 59 -0.65 -2.55 -6.42
C LYS A 59 -0.77 -3.28 -5.07
N LEU A 60 -1.05 -2.54 -4.00
CA LEU A 60 -1.23 -3.11 -2.66
C LEU A 60 -2.57 -3.86 -2.56
N THR A 61 -3.62 -3.35 -3.18
CA THR A 61 -4.91 -4.05 -3.28
C THR A 61 -4.83 -5.30 -4.16
N ASP A 62 -4.04 -5.30 -5.24
CA ASP A 62 -3.79 -6.50 -6.06
C ASP A 62 -3.20 -7.64 -5.24
N PHE A 63 -2.29 -7.34 -4.29
CA PHE A 63 -1.78 -8.37 -3.39
C PHE A 63 -2.86 -8.97 -2.50
N LYS A 64 -3.88 -8.18 -2.13
CA LYS A 64 -5.04 -8.68 -1.38
C LYS A 64 -6.00 -9.51 -2.26
N ALA A 65 -6.16 -9.14 -3.53
CA ALA A 65 -7.15 -9.71 -4.43
C ALA A 65 -6.72 -11.05 -5.07
N LYS A 66 -5.43 -11.38 -5.11
CA LYS A 66 -4.90 -12.64 -5.67
C LYS A 66 -5.32 -13.94 -4.94
N GLU A 67 -6.31 -13.86 -4.04
CA GLU A 67 -6.94 -15.01 -3.39
C GLU A 67 -8.24 -15.47 -4.07
N GLU A 68 -8.71 -14.77 -5.13
CA GLU A 68 -9.89 -15.15 -5.92
C GLU A 68 -9.54 -15.79 -7.26
#